data_AF-A0A7G5LU36-F1
#
_entry.id   AF-A0A7G5LU36-F1
#
_cell.length_a   1.000
_cell.length_b   1.000
_cell.length_c   1.000
_cell.angle_alpha   90.00
_cell.angle_beta   90.00
_cell.angle_gamma   90.00
#
_symmetry.space_group_name_H-M   'P 1'
#
loop_
_entity.id
_entity.type
_entity.pdbx_description
1 polymer ?
#
loop_
_entity_poly.entity_id
_entity_poly.type
_entity_poly.pdbx_seq_one_letter_code
_entity_poly.pdbx_strand_id
1 'polypeptide(L)'
;MQDHVVRLVDLAVGATVAVAVPLVGAARALAPGAIHVGRRLAYPPLVPLELAPGTVARLLVVRGRATRLLAQEVLVQRARAAVPVVVDEVLDQIDLTRLVLNRVDLAHVVVTALDELNLTAVVTEHVDLGQVVSTALDQLDLTEVVLDRVDLQRVVTHVLDGLDLTALVRERVDLDALANEVIDDVDLPEIIRDSSSGIAADLVIEARTGAATADEVVARAVDRVLVWRRRREGGPR
;
A
#
# COMPACT_ATOMS: atom_id res chain seq x y z
N MET A 1 -11.65 22.62 37.88
CA MET A 1 -12.76 22.30 36.95
C MET A 1 -13.89 21.51 37.62
N GLN A 2 -13.63 20.74 38.69
CA GLN A 2 -14.65 20.01 39.46
C GLN A 2 -15.65 20.93 40.21
N ASP A 3 -15.22 22.07 40.75
CA ASP A 3 -16.09 22.99 41.52
C ASP A 3 -17.22 23.65 40.69
N HIS A 4 -17.03 23.83 39.37
CA HIS A 4 -18.04 24.44 38.52
C HIS A 4 -19.14 23.45 38.13
N VAL A 5 -18.80 22.17 38.00
CA VAL A 5 -19.76 21.12 37.65
C VAL A 5 -20.65 20.82 38.86
N VAL A 6 -20.07 20.70 40.07
CA VAL A 6 -20.85 20.52 41.31
C VAL A 6 -21.82 21.68 41.54
N ARG A 7 -21.40 22.93 41.29
CA ARG A 7 -22.28 24.11 41.39
C ARG A 7 -23.41 24.12 40.37
N LEU A 8 -23.20 23.61 39.16
CA LEU A 8 -24.25 23.51 38.13
C LEU A 8 -25.24 22.39 38.46
N VAL A 9 -24.77 21.27 39.00
CA VAL A 9 -25.62 20.19 39.51
C VAL A 9 -26.44 20.68 40.70
N ASP A 10 -25.84 21.35 41.67
CA ASP A 10 -26.54 21.93 42.84
C ASP A 10 -27.56 23.00 42.44
N LEU A 11 -27.26 23.83 41.42
CA LEU A 11 -28.20 24.80 40.88
C LEU A 11 -29.39 24.12 40.17
N ALA A 12 -29.14 23.07 39.40
CA ALA A 12 -30.17 22.32 38.68
C ALA A 12 -31.06 21.50 39.63
N VAL A 13 -30.46 20.88 40.64
CA VAL A 13 -31.17 20.15 41.72
C VAL A 13 -31.93 21.14 42.61
N GLY A 14 -31.33 22.27 42.98
CA GLY A 14 -32.00 23.33 43.74
C GLY A 14 -33.20 23.93 43.02
N ALA A 15 -33.08 24.18 41.70
CA ALA A 15 -34.17 24.71 40.89
C ALA A 15 -35.34 23.73 40.72
N THR A 16 -35.06 22.42 40.64
CA THR A 16 -36.11 21.39 40.55
C THR A 16 -36.84 21.20 41.88
N VAL A 17 -36.12 21.21 43.00
CA VAL A 17 -36.72 21.12 44.35
C VAL A 17 -37.56 22.36 44.70
N ALA A 18 -37.07 23.57 44.39
CA ALA A 18 -37.74 24.82 44.73
C ALA A 18 -39.08 25.03 44.01
N VAL A 19 -39.25 24.47 42.81
CA VAL A 19 -40.47 24.67 41.99
C VAL A 19 -41.42 23.48 42.06
N ALA A 20 -40.91 22.24 42.05
CA ALA A 20 -41.77 21.05 41.90
C ALA A 20 -42.33 20.50 43.23
N VAL A 21 -41.53 20.49 44.30
CA VAL A 21 -41.89 19.89 45.58
C VAL A 21 -43.05 20.61 46.28
N PRO A 22 -43.11 21.95 46.36
CA PRO A 22 -44.23 22.63 47.03
C PRO A 22 -45.56 22.44 46.26
N LEU A 23 -45.53 22.36 44.92
CA LEU A 23 -46.72 22.15 44.10
C LEU A 23 -47.28 20.72 44.22
N VAL A 24 -46.42 19.70 44.26
CA VAL A 24 -46.84 18.29 44.43
C VAL A 24 -47.27 18.03 45.88
N GLY A 25 -46.59 18.61 46.86
CA GLY A 25 -46.96 18.52 48.28
C GLY A 25 -48.34 19.15 48.57
N ALA A 26 -48.60 20.34 48.05
CA ALA A 26 -49.90 21.01 48.19
C ALA A 26 -51.05 20.23 47.52
N ALA A 27 -50.80 19.65 46.33
CA ALA A 27 -51.77 18.81 45.63
C ALA A 27 -52.09 17.51 46.40
N ARG A 28 -51.09 16.89 47.03
CA ARG A 28 -51.26 15.65 47.81
C ARG A 28 -51.95 15.90 49.16
N ALA A 29 -51.74 17.08 49.76
CA ALA A 29 -52.41 17.50 50.99
C ALA A 29 -53.91 17.80 50.80
N LEU A 30 -54.31 18.25 49.61
CA LEU A 30 -55.71 18.54 49.27
C LEU A 30 -56.49 17.31 48.76
N ALA A 31 -55.79 16.26 48.32
CA ALA A 31 -56.39 15.08 47.70
C ALA A 31 -57.35 14.26 48.60
N PRO A 32 -57.06 13.95 49.88
CA PRO A 32 -57.93 13.09 50.67
C PRO A 32 -59.23 13.80 51.14
N GLY A 33 -59.22 15.13 51.32
CA GLY A 33 -60.41 15.89 51.76
C GLY A 33 -61.48 16.05 50.68
N ALA A 34 -61.10 16.09 49.40
CA ALA A 34 -62.01 16.31 48.29
C ALA A 34 -62.75 15.03 47.81
N ILE A 35 -62.21 13.85 48.10
CA ILE A 35 -62.72 12.57 47.54
C ILE A 35 -63.86 11.99 48.41
N HIS A 36 -63.94 12.33 49.70
CA HIS A 36 -64.91 11.73 50.62
C HIS A 36 -66.28 12.44 50.70
N VAL A 37 -66.41 13.65 50.16
CA VAL A 37 -67.67 14.43 50.19
C VAL A 37 -68.26 14.47 48.77
N GLY A 38 -69.02 13.42 48.47
CA GLY A 38 -69.47 13.08 47.12
C GLY A 38 -70.36 14.11 46.40
N ARG A 39 -70.53 13.83 45.11
CA ARG A 39 -71.27 14.46 44.00
C ARG A 39 -72.49 15.36 44.32
N ARG A 40 -73.10 15.26 45.50
CA ARG A 40 -74.22 16.09 45.97
C ARG A 40 -73.82 17.51 46.39
N LEU A 41 -72.59 17.74 46.87
CA LEU A 41 -72.11 19.10 47.13
C LEU A 41 -71.55 19.81 45.89
N ALA A 42 -71.18 19.05 44.85
CA ALA A 42 -70.65 19.61 43.61
C ALA A 42 -71.71 20.33 42.78
N TYR A 43 -72.99 19.95 42.93
CA TYR A 43 -74.15 20.58 42.29
C TYR A 43 -75.30 20.70 43.31
N PRO A 44 -75.25 21.70 44.21
CA PRO A 44 -76.38 21.96 45.10
C PRO A 44 -77.61 22.35 44.26
N PRO A 45 -78.81 21.82 44.56
CA PRO A 45 -79.99 21.93 43.68
C PRO A 45 -80.54 23.36 43.54
N LEU A 46 -80.05 24.32 44.34
CA LEU A 46 -80.56 25.69 44.43
C LEU A 46 -79.60 26.76 43.89
N VAL A 47 -78.44 26.37 43.33
CA VAL A 47 -77.46 27.32 42.78
C VAL A 47 -77.42 27.15 41.25
N PRO A 48 -77.43 28.25 40.46
CA PRO A 48 -77.28 28.18 39.01
C PRO A 48 -76.03 27.38 38.62
N LEU A 49 -76.14 26.54 37.59
CA LEU A 49 -75.07 25.63 37.13
C LEU A 49 -73.75 26.37 36.79
N GLU A 50 -73.85 27.66 36.48
CA GLU A 50 -72.76 28.58 36.17
C GLU A 50 -71.85 28.86 37.38
N LEU A 51 -72.41 28.84 38.59
CA LEU A 51 -71.70 29.12 39.85
C LEU A 51 -71.45 27.86 40.68
N ALA A 52 -71.84 26.69 40.18
CA ALA A 52 -71.67 25.43 40.88
C ALA A 52 -70.16 25.10 41.03
N PRO A 53 -69.71 24.72 42.25
CA PRO A 53 -68.30 24.42 42.50
C PRO A 53 -67.78 23.24 41.64
N GLY A 54 -68.67 22.34 41.22
CA GLY A 54 -68.33 21.26 40.29
C GLY A 54 -67.94 21.73 38.88
N THR A 55 -68.42 22.89 38.44
CA THR A 55 -68.07 23.48 37.13
C THR A 55 -66.67 24.10 37.19
N VAL A 56 -66.36 24.84 38.26
CA VAL A 56 -65.01 25.40 38.51
C VAL A 56 -63.98 24.29 38.67
N ALA A 57 -64.30 23.23 39.43
CA ALA A 57 -63.43 22.07 39.58
C ALA A 57 -63.15 21.38 38.24
N ARG A 58 -64.15 21.24 37.36
CA ARG A 58 -63.95 20.67 36.01
C ARG A 58 -63.04 21.54 35.15
N LEU A 59 -63.21 22.87 35.18
CA LEU A 59 -62.33 23.79 34.44
C LEU A 59 -60.88 23.72 34.94
N LEU A 60 -60.67 23.62 36.26
CA LEU A 60 -59.34 23.44 36.86
C LEU A 60 -58.71 22.10 36.50
N VAL A 61 -59.50 21.01 36.46
CA VAL A 61 -59.02 19.69 36.01
C VAL A 61 -58.60 19.71 34.54
N VAL A 62 -59.38 20.35 33.67
CA VAL A 62 -59.03 20.50 32.25
C VAL A 62 -57.77 21.34 32.08
N ARG A 63 -57.66 22.45 32.80
CA ARG A 63 -56.48 23.31 32.78
C ARG A 63 -55.23 22.61 33.34
N GLY A 64 -55.38 21.86 34.44
CA GLY A 64 -54.30 21.08 35.05
C GLY A 64 -53.78 19.93 34.18
N ARG A 65 -54.64 19.29 33.38
CA ARG A 65 -54.19 18.27 32.41
C ARG A 65 -53.30 18.84 31.32
N ALA A 66 -53.64 20.01 30.77
CA ALA A 66 -52.82 20.69 29.77
C ALA A 66 -51.46 21.10 30.36
N THR A 67 -51.45 21.63 31.59
CA THR A 67 -50.19 21.99 32.28
C THR A 67 -49.33 20.77 32.60
N ARG A 68 -49.93 19.63 32.96
CA ARG A 68 -49.20 18.38 33.23
C ARG A 68 -48.50 17.83 31.99
N LEU A 69 -49.13 17.88 30.83
CA LEU A 69 -48.54 17.39 29.57
C LEU A 69 -47.31 18.22 29.19
N LEU A 70 -47.42 19.55 29.25
CA LEU A 70 -46.30 20.46 29.00
C LEU A 70 -45.17 20.30 30.05
N ALA A 71 -45.52 20.11 31.32
CA ALA A 71 -44.53 19.86 32.37
C ALA A 71 -43.81 18.52 32.18
N GLN A 72 -44.50 17.48 31.70
CA GLN A 72 -43.91 16.17 31.44
C GLN A 72 -42.92 16.24 30.27
N GLU A 73 -43.24 16.96 29.20
CA GLU A 73 -42.32 17.15 28.07
C GLU A 73 -41.03 17.87 28.49
N VAL A 74 -41.15 18.94 29.28
CA VAL A 74 -39.99 19.69 29.79
C VAL A 74 -39.13 18.81 30.71
N LEU A 75 -39.75 18.01 31.58
CA LEU A 75 -39.02 17.09 32.47
C LEU A 75 -38.29 15.99 31.69
N VAL A 76 -38.91 15.41 30.66
CA VAL A 76 -38.27 14.39 29.82
C VAL A 76 -37.12 14.98 29.00
N GLN A 77 -37.29 16.18 28.45
CA GLN A 77 -36.23 16.85 27.70
C GLN A 77 -35.03 17.17 28.60
N ARG A 78 -35.27 17.65 29.83
CA ARG A 78 -34.20 17.90 30.79
C ARG A 78 -33.54 16.63 31.30
N ALA A 79 -34.31 15.57 31.55
CA ALA A 79 -33.75 14.28 31.91
C ALA A 79 -32.83 13.75 30.80
N ARG A 80 -33.26 13.81 29.53
CA ARG A 80 -32.42 13.40 28.38
C ARG A 80 -31.14 14.22 28.25
N ALA A 81 -31.17 15.51 28.56
CA ALA A 81 -29.98 16.35 28.55
C ALA A 81 -29.01 16.02 29.70
N ALA A 82 -29.53 15.55 30.84
CA ALA A 82 -28.73 15.18 32.01
C ALA A 82 -28.10 13.77 31.91
N VAL A 83 -28.75 12.83 31.21
CA VAL A 83 -28.24 11.46 31.03
C VAL A 83 -26.79 11.41 30.51
N PRO A 84 -26.40 12.05 29.39
CA PRO A 84 -25.04 11.94 28.89
C PRO A 84 -24.01 12.52 29.87
N VAL A 85 -24.33 13.61 30.56
CA VAL A 85 -23.42 14.22 31.56
C VAL A 85 -23.18 13.27 32.74
N VAL A 86 -24.23 12.61 33.22
CA VAL A 86 -24.11 11.62 34.31
C VAL A 86 -23.40 10.36 33.83
N VAL A 87 -23.67 9.92 32.60
CA VAL A 87 -22.99 8.75 32.01
C VAL A 87 -21.51 9.03 31.82
N ASP A 88 -21.12 10.16 31.23
CA ASP A 88 -19.70 10.52 31.02
C ASP A 88 -18.95 10.59 32.35
N GLU A 89 -19.53 11.23 33.37
CA GLU A 89 -18.91 11.31 34.70
C GLU A 89 -18.79 9.93 35.37
N VAL A 90 -19.80 9.05 35.22
CA VAL A 90 -19.73 7.68 35.74
C VAL A 90 -18.71 6.84 34.96
N LEU A 91 -18.61 7.02 33.65
CA LEU A 91 -17.64 6.35 32.80
C LEU A 91 -16.20 6.79 33.12
N ASP A 92 -15.99 8.06 33.46
CA ASP A 92 -14.67 8.58 33.91
C ASP A 92 -14.22 8.00 35.26
N GLN A 93 -15.18 7.64 36.13
CA GLN A 93 -14.88 7.01 37.41
C GLN A 93 -14.67 5.50 37.31
N ILE A 94 -15.09 4.87 36.21
CA ILE A 94 -14.91 3.44 35.96
C ILE A 94 -13.68 3.24 35.06
N ASP A 95 -12.76 2.37 35.47
CA ASP A 95 -11.68 1.92 34.60
C ASP A 95 -12.25 0.98 33.50
N LEU A 96 -12.77 1.59 32.43
CA LEU A 96 -13.35 0.88 31.29
C LEU A 96 -12.32 -0.04 30.62
N THR A 97 -11.04 0.32 30.64
CA THR A 97 -9.98 -0.51 30.08
C THR A 97 -9.91 -1.85 30.81
N ARG A 98 -9.88 -1.85 32.15
CA ARG A 98 -9.92 -3.11 32.92
C ARG A 98 -11.25 -3.85 32.78
N LEU A 99 -12.37 -3.14 32.72
CA LEU A 99 -13.68 -3.79 32.58
C LEU A 99 -13.79 -4.51 31.24
N VAL A 100 -13.36 -3.86 30.16
CA VAL A 100 -13.34 -4.43 28.81
C VAL A 100 -12.35 -5.59 28.73
N LEU A 101 -11.11 -5.44 29.21
CA LEU A 101 -10.11 -6.51 29.19
C LEU A 101 -10.55 -7.78 29.94
N ASN A 102 -11.31 -7.64 31.03
CA ASN A 102 -11.71 -8.78 31.87
C ASN A 102 -13.07 -9.39 31.50
N ARG A 103 -13.94 -8.67 30.79
CA ARG A 103 -15.31 -9.10 30.52
C ARG A 103 -15.61 -9.26 29.04
N VAL A 104 -14.89 -8.56 28.17
CA VAL A 104 -15.05 -8.64 26.72
C VAL A 104 -13.92 -9.52 26.18
N ASP A 105 -14.27 -10.53 25.38
CA ASP A 105 -13.30 -11.28 24.60
C ASP A 105 -12.77 -10.39 23.48
N LEU A 106 -11.73 -9.63 23.79
CA LEU A 106 -11.08 -8.75 22.84
C LEU A 106 -10.46 -9.51 21.67
N ALA A 107 -10.09 -10.78 21.83
CA ALA A 107 -9.56 -11.57 20.72
C ALA A 107 -10.65 -11.77 19.66
N HIS A 108 -11.85 -12.11 20.07
CA HIS A 108 -12.98 -12.26 19.15
C HIS A 108 -13.39 -10.92 18.52
N VAL A 109 -13.47 -9.84 19.32
CA VAL A 109 -13.83 -8.50 18.83
C VAL A 109 -12.79 -7.96 17.85
N VAL A 110 -11.50 -8.16 18.13
CA VAL A 110 -10.41 -7.75 17.23
C VAL A 110 -10.47 -8.54 15.94
N VAL A 111 -10.68 -9.86 15.96
CA VAL A 111 -10.79 -10.65 14.72
C VAL A 111 -11.96 -10.17 13.86
N THR A 112 -13.16 -9.99 14.44
CA THR A 112 -14.32 -9.48 13.70
C THR A 112 -14.09 -8.05 13.18
N ALA A 113 -13.44 -7.19 13.97
CA ALA A 113 -13.10 -5.84 13.53
C ALA A 113 -12.02 -5.85 12.43
N LEU A 114 -11.02 -6.73 12.51
CA LEU A 114 -9.98 -6.88 11.50
C LEU A 114 -10.54 -7.47 10.19
N ASP A 115 -11.58 -8.30 10.24
CA ASP A 115 -12.28 -8.81 9.05
C ASP A 115 -13.07 -7.71 8.32
N GLU A 116 -13.62 -6.74 9.07
CA GLU A 116 -14.31 -5.57 8.50
C GLU A 116 -13.35 -4.44 8.09
N LEU A 117 -12.18 -4.35 8.73
CA LEU A 117 -11.13 -3.39 8.39
C LEU A 117 -10.35 -3.87 7.17
N ASN A 118 -10.20 -3.02 6.16
CA ASN A 118 -9.24 -3.29 5.10
C ASN A 118 -7.81 -3.13 5.64
N LEU A 119 -7.26 -4.23 6.14
CA LEU A 119 -5.90 -4.29 6.71
C LEU A 119 -4.84 -3.80 5.74
N THR A 120 -5.08 -3.90 4.42
CA THR A 120 -4.17 -3.36 3.40
C THR A 120 -4.01 -1.86 3.56
N ALA A 121 -5.10 -1.11 3.77
CA ALA A 121 -5.06 0.34 3.92
C ALA A 121 -4.38 0.75 5.24
N VAL A 122 -4.74 0.08 6.34
CA VAL A 122 -4.15 0.34 7.66
C VAL A 122 -2.65 0.07 7.66
N VAL A 123 -2.23 -1.07 7.10
CA VAL A 123 -0.82 -1.46 7.04
C VAL A 123 -0.03 -0.56 6.09
N THR A 124 -0.61 -0.10 4.98
CA THR A 124 0.10 0.81 4.06
C THR A 124 0.28 2.21 4.64
N GLU A 125 -0.66 2.70 5.45
CA GLU A 125 -0.65 4.08 5.96
C GLU A 125 -0.02 4.22 7.36
N HIS A 126 -0.08 3.18 8.21
CA HIS A 126 0.34 3.26 9.60
C HIS A 126 1.50 2.33 9.97
N VAL A 127 1.90 1.42 9.08
CA VAL A 127 3.06 0.54 9.30
C VAL A 127 4.14 0.92 8.30
N ASP A 128 5.35 1.21 8.81
CA ASP A 128 6.53 1.33 7.96
C ASP A 128 6.93 -0.06 7.44
N LEU A 129 6.29 -0.45 6.35
CA LEU A 129 6.56 -1.70 5.66
C LEU A 129 8.01 -1.78 5.20
N GLY A 130 8.69 -0.66 4.94
CA GLY A 130 10.11 -0.66 4.57
C GLY A 130 10.98 -1.17 5.71
N GLN A 131 10.77 -0.67 6.93
CA GLN A 131 11.50 -1.13 8.11
C GLN A 131 11.17 -2.58 8.47
N VAL A 132 9.90 -2.97 8.39
CA VAL A 132 9.46 -4.35 8.68
C VAL A 132 10.05 -5.34 7.67
N VAL A 133 9.97 -5.01 6.38
CA VAL A 133 10.52 -5.86 5.32
C VAL A 133 12.04 -5.92 5.43
N SER A 134 12.75 -4.81 5.64
CA SER A 134 14.21 -4.84 5.84
C SER A 134 14.61 -5.75 6.99
N THR A 135 13.96 -5.61 8.14
CA THR A 135 14.24 -6.44 9.33
C THR A 135 13.93 -7.91 9.07
N ALA A 136 12.88 -8.20 8.31
CA ALA A 136 12.53 -9.57 7.91
C ALA A 136 13.54 -10.14 6.90
N LEU A 137 13.97 -9.36 5.90
CA LEU A 137 14.96 -9.77 4.91
C LEU A 137 16.32 -10.01 5.55
N ASP A 138 16.72 -9.23 6.56
CA ASP A 138 17.97 -9.43 7.29
C ASP A 138 17.99 -10.74 8.11
N GLN A 139 16.81 -11.24 8.48
CA GLN A 139 16.66 -12.48 9.26
C GLN A 139 16.43 -13.72 8.37
N LEU A 140 16.07 -13.53 7.10
CA LEU A 140 15.79 -14.60 6.16
C LEU A 140 17.03 -14.91 5.32
N ASP A 141 17.42 -16.18 5.23
CA ASP A 141 18.36 -16.62 4.20
C ASP A 141 17.62 -16.68 2.86
N LEU A 142 17.81 -15.65 2.05
CA LEU A 142 17.15 -15.50 0.76
C LEU A 142 17.84 -16.29 -0.36
N THR A 143 18.92 -17.02 -0.08
CA THR A 143 19.69 -17.73 -1.12
C THR A 143 18.81 -18.69 -1.90
N GLU A 144 18.05 -19.54 -1.21
CA GLU A 144 17.12 -20.50 -1.83
C GLU A 144 15.94 -19.80 -2.52
N VAL A 145 15.44 -18.71 -1.92
CA VAL A 145 14.35 -17.88 -2.48
C VAL A 145 14.73 -17.26 -3.82
N VAL A 146 15.94 -16.73 -3.90
CA VAL A 146 16.47 -16.05 -5.08
C VAL A 146 16.78 -17.08 -6.17
N LEU A 147 17.36 -18.23 -5.82
CA LEU A 147 17.65 -19.29 -6.80
C LEU A 147 16.38 -19.88 -7.42
N ASP A 148 15.32 -20.07 -6.63
CA ASP A 148 14.10 -20.73 -7.11
C ASP A 148 13.06 -19.79 -7.72
N ARG A 149 12.95 -18.55 -7.21
CA ARG A 149 11.86 -17.62 -7.60
C ARG A 149 12.31 -16.40 -8.39
N VAL A 150 13.62 -16.10 -8.44
CA VAL A 150 14.14 -15.00 -9.26
C VAL A 150 14.82 -15.58 -10.49
N ASP A 151 14.40 -15.10 -11.67
CA ASP A 151 15.10 -15.39 -12.92
C ASP A 151 16.43 -14.64 -12.94
N LEU A 152 17.46 -15.27 -12.36
CA LEU A 152 18.81 -14.74 -12.29
C LEU A 152 19.42 -14.52 -13.68
N GLN A 153 19.03 -15.29 -14.69
CA GLN A 153 19.53 -15.10 -16.06
C GLN A 153 19.05 -13.77 -16.63
N ARG A 154 17.78 -13.41 -16.40
CA ARG A 154 17.24 -12.11 -16.80
C ARG A 154 17.90 -10.96 -16.02
N VAL A 155 18.11 -11.12 -14.72
CA VAL A 155 18.76 -10.10 -13.89
C VAL A 155 20.21 -9.88 -14.34
N VAL A 156 20.98 -10.95 -14.52
CA VAL A 156 22.38 -10.88 -14.95
C VAL A 156 22.49 -10.25 -16.33
N THR A 157 21.65 -10.66 -17.30
CA THR A 157 21.63 -10.04 -18.63
C THR A 157 21.38 -8.53 -18.54
N HIS A 158 20.39 -8.12 -17.75
CA HIS A 158 20.08 -6.70 -17.59
C HIS A 158 21.22 -5.90 -16.94
N VAL A 159 21.91 -6.49 -15.96
CA VAL A 159 23.10 -5.88 -15.35
C VAL A 159 24.24 -5.78 -16.38
N LEU A 160 24.48 -6.85 -17.16
CA LEU A 160 25.53 -6.86 -18.18
C LEU A 160 25.26 -5.86 -19.31
N ASP A 161 24.00 -5.67 -19.72
CA ASP A 161 23.61 -4.68 -20.73
C ASP A 161 23.88 -3.23 -20.27
N GLY A 162 23.82 -2.99 -18.96
CA GLY A 162 24.11 -1.68 -18.35
C GLY A 162 25.60 -1.44 -18.05
N LEU A 163 26.42 -2.49 -18.09
CA LEU A 163 27.86 -2.39 -17.82
C LEU A 163 28.64 -2.21 -19.13
N ASP A 164 29.46 -1.17 -19.22
CA ASP A 164 30.48 -1.08 -20.27
C ASP A 164 31.64 -2.02 -19.95
N LEU A 165 31.49 -3.28 -20.40
CA LEU A 165 32.52 -4.31 -20.24
C LEU A 165 33.83 -3.92 -20.94
N THR A 166 33.79 -3.09 -21.99
CA THR A 166 35.00 -2.65 -22.69
C THR A 166 35.81 -1.68 -21.83
N ALA A 167 35.13 -0.72 -21.19
CA ALA A 167 35.75 0.19 -20.23
C ALA A 167 36.30 -0.59 -19.02
N LEU A 168 35.51 -1.51 -18.47
CA LEU A 168 35.94 -2.33 -17.32
C LEU A 168 37.18 -3.17 -17.64
N VAL A 169 37.21 -3.84 -18.79
CA VAL A 169 38.37 -4.64 -19.22
C VAL A 169 39.60 -3.75 -19.43
N ARG A 170 39.46 -2.59 -20.08
CA ARG A 170 40.58 -1.67 -20.29
C ARG A 170 41.16 -1.11 -18.99
N GLU A 171 40.33 -0.89 -17.97
CA GLU A 171 40.79 -0.35 -16.68
C GLU A 171 41.32 -1.41 -15.71
N ARG A 172 40.85 -2.66 -15.81
CA ARG A 172 41.14 -3.72 -14.83
C ARG A 172 42.05 -4.83 -15.36
N VAL A 173 42.21 -4.95 -16.67
CA VAL A 173 43.03 -5.98 -17.30
C VAL A 173 44.21 -5.30 -18.01
N ASP A 174 45.42 -5.78 -17.72
CA ASP A 174 46.62 -5.40 -18.47
C ASP A 174 46.60 -6.11 -19.83
N LEU A 175 46.03 -5.44 -20.82
CA LEU A 175 45.91 -5.97 -22.17
C LEU A 175 47.26 -6.13 -22.86
N ASP A 176 48.28 -5.35 -22.47
CA ASP A 176 49.61 -5.45 -23.06
C ASP A 176 50.34 -6.69 -22.54
N ALA A 177 50.23 -6.97 -21.23
CA ALA A 177 50.73 -8.22 -20.66
C ALA A 177 50.03 -9.44 -21.25
N LEU A 178 48.69 -9.41 -21.35
CA LEU A 178 47.91 -10.49 -21.94
C LEU A 178 48.23 -10.69 -23.44
N ALA A 179 48.44 -9.61 -24.20
CA ALA A 179 48.81 -9.70 -25.60
C ALA A 179 50.21 -10.33 -25.78
N ASN A 180 51.17 -10.00 -24.91
CA ASN A 180 52.49 -10.62 -24.94
C ASN A 180 52.43 -12.10 -24.58
N GLU A 181 51.63 -12.47 -23.57
CA GLU A 181 51.39 -13.88 -23.22
C GLU A 181 50.80 -14.66 -24.40
N VAL A 182 49.78 -14.12 -25.07
CA VAL A 182 49.19 -14.74 -26.26
C VAL A 182 50.19 -14.83 -27.41
N ILE A 183 51.07 -13.84 -27.59
CA ILE A 183 52.11 -13.86 -28.63
C ILE A 183 53.18 -14.92 -28.33
N ASP A 184 53.57 -15.06 -27.07
CA ASP A 184 54.56 -16.04 -26.64
C ASP A 184 54.03 -17.49 -26.74
N ASP A 185 52.73 -17.69 -26.53
CA ASP A 185 52.05 -18.99 -26.71
C ASP A 185 51.88 -19.38 -28.19
N VAL A 186 51.86 -18.41 -29.11
CA VAL A 186 51.80 -18.67 -30.54
C VAL A 186 53.22 -18.87 -31.08
N ASP A 187 53.50 -20.04 -31.68
CA ASP A 187 54.79 -20.29 -32.36
C ASP A 187 54.87 -19.53 -33.69
N LEU A 188 55.04 -18.20 -33.58
CA LEU A 188 55.25 -17.31 -34.72
C LEU A 188 56.47 -17.74 -35.55
N PRO A 189 57.59 -18.20 -34.98
CA PRO A 189 58.71 -18.72 -35.78
C PRO A 189 58.33 -19.88 -36.70
N GLU A 190 57.56 -20.86 -36.22
CA GLU A 190 57.08 -21.99 -37.04
C GLU A 190 56.10 -21.52 -38.11
N ILE A 191 55.10 -20.70 -37.74
CA ILE A 191 54.11 -20.15 -38.69
C ILE A 191 54.81 -19.35 -39.80
N ILE A 192 55.83 -18.55 -39.47
CA ILE A 192 56.60 -17.77 -40.45
C ILE A 192 57.43 -18.69 -41.34
N ARG A 193 58.04 -19.74 -40.80
CA ARG A 193 58.80 -20.73 -41.60
C ARG A 193 57.89 -21.46 -42.58
N ASP A 194 56.74 -21.93 -42.11
CA ASP A 194 55.78 -22.64 -42.95
C ASP A 194 55.20 -21.73 -44.03
N SER A 195 54.81 -20.50 -43.67
CA SER A 195 54.30 -19.52 -44.63
C SER A 195 55.37 -19.10 -45.65
N SER A 196 56.62 -18.91 -45.21
CA SER A 196 57.72 -18.55 -46.11
C SER A 196 58.13 -19.71 -47.02
N SER A 197 58.12 -20.95 -46.51
CA SER A 197 58.39 -22.16 -47.29
C SER A 197 57.29 -22.41 -48.32
N GLY A 198 56.02 -22.21 -47.95
CA GLY A 198 54.89 -22.29 -48.86
C GLY A 198 54.98 -21.26 -49.99
N ILE A 199 55.19 -19.98 -49.65
CA ILE A 199 55.34 -18.89 -50.64
C ILE A 199 56.56 -19.12 -51.54
N ALA A 200 57.69 -19.54 -50.98
CA ALA A 200 58.88 -19.83 -51.78
C ALA A 200 58.67 -21.02 -52.73
N ALA A 201 58.00 -22.08 -52.28
CA ALA A 201 57.67 -23.23 -53.12
C ALA A 201 56.74 -22.84 -54.28
N ASP A 202 55.71 -22.04 -54.00
CA ASP A 202 54.77 -21.55 -55.01
C ASP A 202 55.47 -20.66 -56.04
N LEU A 203 56.35 -19.74 -55.62
CA LEU A 203 57.13 -18.90 -56.53
C LEU A 203 58.06 -19.72 -57.45
N VAL A 204 58.66 -20.79 -56.94
CA VAL A 204 59.51 -21.68 -57.76
C VAL A 204 58.67 -22.46 -58.77
N ILE A 205 57.49 -22.95 -58.37
CA ILE A 205 56.55 -23.63 -59.26
C ILE A 205 56.06 -22.67 -60.36
N GLU A 206 55.73 -21.44 -59.99
CA GLU A 206 55.29 -20.39 -60.92
C GLU A 206 56.43 -20.01 -61.89
N ALA A 207 57.65 -19.78 -61.40
CA ALA A 207 58.80 -19.47 -62.23
C ALA A 207 59.11 -20.61 -63.22
N ARG A 208 59.01 -21.87 -62.78
CA ARG A 208 59.23 -23.04 -63.64
C ARG A 208 58.16 -23.18 -64.72
N THR A 209 56.90 -22.95 -64.35
CA THR A 209 55.78 -22.97 -65.31
C THR A 209 55.91 -21.82 -66.31
N GLY A 210 56.27 -20.62 -65.84
CA GLY A 210 56.57 -19.46 -66.67
C GLY A 210 57.71 -19.71 -67.66
N ALA A 211 58.81 -20.30 -67.22
CA ALA A 211 59.94 -20.65 -68.10
C ALA A 211 59.54 -21.63 -69.21
N ALA A 212 58.80 -22.69 -68.87
CA ALA A 212 58.31 -23.66 -69.86
C ALA A 212 57.40 -23.00 -70.91
N THR A 213 56.51 -22.11 -70.48
CA THR A 213 55.66 -21.37 -71.43
C THR A 213 56.47 -20.39 -72.29
N ALA A 214 57.51 -19.77 -71.75
CA ALA A 214 58.39 -18.88 -72.50
C ALA A 214 59.19 -19.64 -73.57
N ASP A 215 59.71 -20.83 -73.24
CA ASP A 215 60.43 -21.69 -74.17
C ASP A 215 59.52 -22.14 -75.34
N GLU A 216 58.27 -22.50 -75.07
CA GLU A 216 57.29 -22.83 -76.12
C GLU A 216 57.00 -21.62 -77.03
N VAL A 217 56.91 -20.42 -76.46
CA VAL A 217 56.73 -19.18 -77.23
C VAL A 217 57.93 -18.92 -78.15
N VAL A 218 59.15 -19.11 -77.64
CA VAL A 218 60.39 -18.96 -78.41
C VAL A 218 60.50 -20.01 -79.51
N ALA A 219 60.25 -21.29 -79.19
CA ALA A 219 60.29 -22.38 -80.16
C ALA A 219 59.31 -22.14 -81.31
N ARG A 220 58.08 -21.69 -81.00
CA ARG A 220 57.06 -21.34 -82.01
C ARG A 220 57.48 -20.15 -82.87
N ALA A 221 58.18 -19.17 -82.30
CA ALA A 221 58.70 -18.03 -83.05
C ALA A 221 59.85 -18.45 -83.99
N VAL A 222 60.79 -19.28 -83.50
CA VAL A 222 61.91 -19.80 -84.27
C VAL A 222 61.42 -20.68 -85.42
N ASP A 223 60.48 -21.58 -85.16
CA ASP A 223 59.94 -22.49 -86.16
C ASP A 223 59.24 -21.72 -87.30
N ARG A 224 58.51 -20.65 -86.95
CA ARG A 224 57.90 -19.73 -87.92
C ARG A 224 58.95 -19.07 -88.84
N VAL A 225 60.08 -18.63 -88.29
CA VAL A 225 61.16 -17.99 -89.07
C VAL A 225 61.88 -19.00 -89.96
N LEU A 226 62.16 -20.22 -89.45
CA LEU A 226 62.82 -21.28 -90.22
C LEU A 226 61.95 -21.80 -91.37
N VAL A 227 60.64 -21.94 -91.18
CA VAL A 227 59.69 -22.30 -92.24
C VAL A 227 59.70 -21.24 -93.36
N TRP A 228 59.78 -19.95 -93.00
CA TRP A 228 59.87 -18.87 -93.98
C TRP A 228 61.17 -18.92 -94.79
N ARG A 229 62.29 -19.29 -94.17
CA ARG A 229 63.59 -19.40 -94.85
C ARG A 229 63.67 -20.59 -95.81
N ARG A 230 63.16 -21.77 -95.41
CA ARG A 230 63.14 -22.96 -96.30
C ARG A 230 62.31 -22.76 -97.57
N ARG A 231 61.27 -21.92 -97.52
CA ARG A 231 60.48 -21.55 -98.71
C ARG A 231 61.23 -20.69 -99.73
N ARG A 232 62.38 -20.06 -99.38
CA ARG A 232 63.19 -19.28 -100.33
C ARG A 232 64.32 -20.06 -101.01
N GLU A 233 64.79 -21.16 -100.43
CA GLU A 233 65.94 -21.93 -100.95
C GLU A 233 65.52 -23.10 -101.87
N GLY A 234 64.21 -23.35 -102.03
CA GLY A 234 63.64 -24.40 -102.89
C GLY A 234 63.07 -23.93 -104.24
N GLY A 235 63.67 -22.91 -104.87
CA GLY A 235 63.30 -22.51 -106.23
C GLY A 235 63.89 -23.46 -107.28
N PRO A 236 63.10 -24.10 -108.16
CA PRO A 236 63.61 -25.05 -109.13
C PRO A 236 64.44 -24.36 -110.22
N ARG A 237 65.58 -24.96 -110.58
CA ARG A 237 66.25 -24.76 -111.87
C ARG A 237 65.58 -25.62 -112.93
#